data_AF-A0A208XZT2-F1
#
_entry.id   AF-A0A208XZT2-F1
#
_cell.length_a   1.000
_cell.length_b   1.000
_cell.length_c   1.000
_cell.angle_alpha   90.00
_cell.angle_beta   90.00
_cell.angle_gamma   90.00
#
_symmetry.space_group_name_H-M   'P 1'
#
loop_
_entity.id
_entity.type
_entity.pdbx_description
1 polymer ?
#
loop_
_entity_poly.entity_id
_entity_poly.type
_entity_poly.pdbx_seq_one_letter_code
_entity_poly.pdbx_strand_id
1 'polypeptide(L)'
;MRFALWGAEEDGVLGSADYVGKLAPEALAKIAMYLNFDMIGSPNPGYFIYDGDNSDGRSDGPGPAGSEVIERTFERFYAMQNTPFKGTPFDGRSDYGPFIALGIPAGGVSSGVDEIKTEADVALWGGTAGITFDPCYHAACDDLSNLDPAALALNSRAVAAATLHHANDLQGILRAAPADGARRSTRAAYTPPADMRPRHLPALR
;
A
#
# COMPACT_ATOMS: atom_id res chain seq x y z
N MET A 1 -8.39 -14.60 8.84
CA MET A 1 -8.16 -13.91 7.55
C MET A 1 -9.47 -13.29 7.08
N ARG A 2 -9.45 -12.05 6.57
CA ARG A 2 -10.60 -11.33 5.99
C ARG A 2 -10.12 -10.64 4.73
N PHE A 3 -10.90 -10.72 3.66
CA PHE A 3 -10.70 -9.95 2.43
C PHE A 3 -11.73 -8.83 2.39
N ALA A 4 -11.34 -7.69 1.81
CA ALA A 4 -12.20 -6.53 1.63
C ALA A 4 -11.94 -5.92 0.24
N LEU A 5 -12.99 -5.37 -0.35
CA LEU A 5 -12.93 -4.52 -1.54
C LEU A 5 -13.60 -3.21 -1.13
N TRP A 6 -12.85 -2.12 -1.18
CA TRP A 6 -13.32 -0.82 -0.70
C TRP A 6 -13.99 -0.05 -1.84
N GLY A 7 -15.11 0.61 -1.51
CA GLY A 7 -15.74 1.56 -2.41
C GLY A 7 -15.31 2.98 -2.07
N ALA A 8 -15.42 3.89 -3.04
CA ALA A 8 -15.14 5.32 -2.87
C ALA A 8 -13.72 5.60 -2.32
N GLU A 9 -12.73 4.82 -2.78
CA GLU A 9 -11.31 5.08 -2.51
C GLU A 9 -10.89 6.42 -3.14
N GLU A 10 -11.25 6.60 -4.42
CA GLU A 10 -10.93 7.81 -5.18
C GLU A 10 -11.61 9.09 -4.66
N ASP A 11 -12.65 8.94 -3.84
CA ASP A 11 -13.32 10.07 -3.15
C ASP A 11 -12.67 10.39 -1.80
N GLY A 12 -11.49 9.82 -1.51
CA GLY A 12 -10.73 10.03 -0.27
C GLY A 12 -10.87 8.89 0.73
N VAL A 13 -10.66 7.64 0.28
CA VAL A 13 -10.64 6.40 1.07
C VAL A 13 -11.88 6.20 1.96
N LEU A 14 -13.04 6.66 1.47
CA LEU A 14 -14.25 6.75 2.29
C LEU A 14 -14.73 5.37 2.78
N GLY A 15 -14.62 4.33 1.94
CA GLY A 15 -15.05 2.98 2.29
C GLY A 15 -14.22 2.35 3.41
N SER A 16 -12.89 2.38 3.29
CA SER A 16 -11.99 1.84 4.33
C SER A 16 -12.04 2.67 5.60
N ALA A 17 -12.12 4.01 5.48
CA ALA A 17 -12.30 4.92 6.61
C ALA A 17 -13.60 4.66 7.38
N ASP A 18 -14.73 4.52 6.68
CA ASP A 18 -16.02 4.18 7.28
C ASP A 18 -15.97 2.84 8.01
N TYR A 19 -15.35 1.84 7.38
CA TYR A 19 -15.20 0.50 7.95
C TYR A 19 -14.47 0.53 9.29
N VAL A 20 -13.22 1.03 9.34
CA VAL A 20 -12.44 1.04 10.59
C VAL A 20 -13.01 2.01 11.62
N GLY A 21 -13.67 3.08 11.17
CA GLY A 21 -14.35 4.06 12.02
C GLY A 21 -15.55 3.48 12.78
N LYS A 22 -16.29 2.55 12.17
CA LYS A 22 -17.47 1.90 12.78
C LYS A 22 -17.15 0.67 13.62
N LEU A 23 -15.95 0.10 13.52
CA LEU A 23 -15.58 -1.07 14.31
C LEU A 23 -15.51 -0.74 15.81
N ALA A 24 -16.23 -1.53 16.61
CA ALA A 24 -16.09 -1.53 18.06
C ALA A 24 -14.61 -1.74 18.46
N PRO A 25 -14.15 -1.17 19.59
CA PRO A 25 -12.76 -1.29 20.02
C PRO A 25 -12.25 -2.74 20.07
N GLU A 26 -13.09 -3.68 20.51
CA GLU A 26 -12.78 -5.11 20.60
C GLU A 26 -12.63 -5.76 19.23
N ALA A 27 -13.36 -5.28 18.22
CA ALA A 27 -13.24 -5.76 16.84
C ALA A 27 -11.99 -5.18 16.16
N LEU A 28 -11.70 -3.89 16.40
CA LEU A 28 -10.46 -3.27 15.93
C LEU A 28 -9.22 -3.94 16.55
N ALA A 29 -9.30 -4.31 17.83
CA ALA A 29 -8.23 -5.00 18.54
C ALA A 29 -7.86 -6.36 17.90
N LYS A 30 -8.81 -7.00 17.20
CA LYS A 30 -8.61 -8.27 16.50
C LYS A 30 -7.94 -8.14 15.13
N ILE A 31 -7.76 -6.93 14.62
CA ILE A 31 -7.02 -6.70 13.38
C ILE A 31 -5.54 -6.66 13.73
N ALA A 32 -4.82 -7.73 13.40
CA ALA A 32 -3.38 -7.84 13.62
C ALA A 32 -2.59 -6.94 12.65
N MET A 33 -3.02 -6.90 11.39
CA MET A 33 -2.40 -6.13 10.32
C MET A 33 -3.38 -5.91 9.16
N TYR A 34 -3.02 -5.05 8.21
CA TYR A 34 -3.72 -4.81 6.96
C TYR A 34 -2.76 -4.87 5.76
N LEU A 35 -3.08 -5.66 4.73
CA LEU A 35 -2.31 -5.71 3.48
C LEU A 35 -3.08 -4.98 2.39
N ASN A 36 -2.46 -3.98 1.78
CA ASN A 36 -3.06 -3.16 0.73
C ASN A 36 -2.45 -3.47 -0.63
N PHE A 37 -3.29 -3.58 -1.66
CA PHE A 37 -2.85 -3.88 -3.02
C PHE A 37 -3.58 -2.96 -3.98
N ASP A 38 -2.89 -1.92 -4.41
CA ASP A 38 -3.43 -0.85 -5.24
C ASP A 38 -2.46 -0.60 -6.38
N MET A 39 -2.97 -0.77 -7.60
CA MET A 39 -2.22 -0.82 -8.86
C MET A 39 -1.02 -1.79 -8.82
N ILE A 40 -1.25 -3.05 -9.16
CA ILE A 40 -0.23 -4.13 -9.13
C ILE A 40 0.12 -4.71 -10.51
N GLY A 41 -0.31 -4.08 -11.60
CA GLY A 41 -0.11 -4.57 -12.97
C GLY A 41 0.17 -3.50 -14.03
N SER A 42 0.70 -2.33 -13.64
CA SER A 42 0.96 -1.20 -14.54
C SER A 42 1.73 -1.62 -15.80
N PRO A 43 1.44 -1.06 -16.98
CA PRO A 43 1.99 -1.51 -18.27
C PRO A 43 3.49 -1.22 -18.45
N ASN A 44 4.06 -0.27 -17.68
CA ASN A 44 5.49 0.03 -17.67
C ASN A 44 6.09 -0.23 -16.27
N PRO A 45 6.01 -1.47 -15.74
CA PRO A 45 6.00 -1.76 -14.31
C PRO A 45 7.32 -1.46 -13.59
N GLY A 46 7.20 -1.01 -12.35
CA GLY A 46 8.22 -1.18 -11.31
C GLY A 46 7.79 -2.21 -10.28
N TYR A 47 8.61 -2.46 -9.26
CA TYR A 47 8.26 -3.34 -8.14
C TYR A 47 8.54 -2.62 -6.84
N PHE A 48 7.47 -2.09 -6.24
CA PHE A 48 7.53 -1.26 -5.05
C PHE A 48 6.92 -1.98 -3.85
N ILE A 49 7.54 -1.81 -2.69
CA ILE A 49 7.09 -2.36 -1.40
C ILE A 49 6.89 -1.17 -0.46
N TYR A 50 5.77 -1.13 0.28
CA TYR A 50 5.61 -0.06 1.26
C TYR A 50 6.72 -0.12 2.33
N ASP A 51 7.42 1.02 2.50
CA ASP A 51 8.56 1.18 3.41
C ASP A 51 8.06 1.32 4.86
N GLY A 52 8.09 0.19 5.57
CA GLY A 52 7.49 0.02 6.89
C GLY A 52 8.32 0.61 8.01
N ASP A 53 9.65 0.48 7.93
CA ASP A 53 10.58 1.08 8.89
C ASP A 53 11.04 2.50 8.52
N ASN A 54 10.60 3.02 7.38
CA ASN A 54 10.99 4.32 6.83
C ASN A 54 12.51 4.41 6.58
N SER A 55 13.13 3.31 6.18
CA SER A 55 14.56 3.23 5.89
C SER A 55 14.95 4.04 4.65
N ASP A 56 14.02 4.31 3.72
CA ASP A 56 14.24 5.24 2.60
C ASP A 56 14.12 6.71 3.02
N GLY A 57 13.53 7.00 4.20
CA GLY A 57 13.34 8.36 4.72
C GLY A 57 12.37 9.21 3.91
N ARG A 58 11.46 8.58 3.15
CA ARG A 58 10.49 9.27 2.26
C ARG A 58 9.09 9.42 2.85
N SER A 59 8.82 8.79 3.99
CA SER A 59 7.59 8.98 4.78
C SER A 59 7.86 9.93 5.95
N ASP A 60 6.80 10.55 6.50
CA ASP A 60 6.89 11.42 7.70
C ASP A 60 7.45 10.69 8.94
N GLY A 61 7.40 9.35 8.94
CA GLY A 61 7.94 8.47 9.96
C GLY A 61 7.72 6.99 9.58
N PRO A 62 8.19 6.05 10.42
CA PRO A 62 7.90 4.64 10.24
C PRO A 62 6.40 4.37 10.34
N GLY A 63 5.94 3.32 9.66
CA GLY A 63 4.60 2.78 9.86
C GLY A 63 4.41 2.24 11.29
N PRO A 64 3.18 1.85 11.67
CA PRO A 64 2.93 1.26 12.97
C PRO A 64 3.74 -0.03 13.16
N ALA A 65 4.27 -0.24 14.38
CA ALA A 65 5.12 -1.38 14.71
C ALA A 65 4.56 -2.73 14.22
N GLY A 66 5.32 -3.43 13.39
CA GLY A 66 4.91 -4.60 12.61
C GLY A 66 4.88 -4.33 11.11
N SER A 67 4.76 -3.07 10.67
CA SER A 67 4.85 -2.69 9.25
C SER A 67 6.17 -3.11 8.62
N GLU A 68 7.28 -2.98 9.34
CA GLU A 68 8.61 -3.41 8.92
C GLU A 68 8.74 -4.93 8.76
N VAL A 69 7.92 -5.71 9.48
CA VAL A 69 7.86 -7.17 9.32
C VAL A 69 7.13 -7.54 8.03
N ILE A 70 6.07 -6.79 7.69
CA ILE A 70 5.31 -6.98 6.45
C ILE A 70 6.21 -6.63 5.25
N GLU A 71 6.90 -5.49 5.31
CA GLU A 71 7.89 -5.07 4.33
C GLU A 71 8.92 -6.18 4.06
N ARG A 72 9.64 -6.64 5.09
CA ARG A 72 10.65 -7.70 4.96
C ARG A 72 10.10 -9.01 4.37
N THR A 73 8.82 -9.29 4.57
CA THR A 73 8.16 -10.46 3.98
C THR A 73 8.07 -10.33 2.46
N PHE A 74 7.70 -9.15 1.95
CA PHE A 74 7.71 -8.87 0.52
C PHE A 74 9.12 -8.78 -0.05
N GLU A 75 10.07 -8.12 0.64
CA GLU A 75 11.47 -8.03 0.19
C GLU A 75 12.07 -9.42 -0.02
N ARG A 76 11.85 -10.31 0.95
CA ARG A 76 12.27 -11.71 0.86
C ARG A 76 11.64 -12.42 -0.33
N PHE A 77 10.36 -12.17 -0.62
CA PHE A 77 9.70 -12.73 -1.78
C PHE A 77 10.39 -12.29 -3.08
N TYR A 78 10.56 -10.98 -3.31
CA TYR A 78 11.17 -10.48 -4.55
C TYR A 78 12.65 -10.89 -4.67
N ALA A 79 13.40 -10.90 -3.57
CA ALA A 79 14.77 -11.42 -3.54
C ALA A 79 14.84 -12.90 -3.97
N MET A 80 13.92 -13.75 -3.49
CA MET A 80 13.83 -15.16 -3.94
C MET A 80 13.44 -15.29 -5.42
N GLN A 81 12.75 -14.31 -5.99
CA GLN A 81 12.42 -14.25 -7.42
C GLN A 81 13.52 -13.57 -8.24
N ASN A 82 14.67 -13.18 -7.64
CA ASN A 82 15.73 -12.38 -8.26
C ASN A 82 15.20 -11.11 -8.94
N THR A 83 14.16 -10.51 -8.38
CA THR A 83 13.54 -9.29 -8.90
C THR A 83 13.97 -8.12 -8.03
N PRO A 84 14.67 -7.11 -8.57
CA PRO A 84 14.98 -5.90 -7.82
C PRO A 84 13.69 -5.21 -7.38
N PHE A 85 13.72 -4.55 -6.22
CA PHE A 85 12.59 -3.80 -5.68
C PHE A 85 13.07 -2.46 -5.12
N LYS A 86 12.13 -1.55 -4.87
CA LYS A 86 12.34 -0.29 -4.14
C LYS A 86 11.27 -0.10 -3.08
N GLY A 87 11.54 0.69 -2.04
CA GLY A 87 10.51 1.13 -1.13
C GLY A 87 9.49 2.04 -1.83
N THR A 88 8.35 2.28 -1.21
CA THR A 88 7.41 3.37 -1.52
C THR A 88 6.83 3.90 -0.21
N PRO A 89 6.70 5.23 -0.05
CA PRO A 89 6.31 5.80 1.24
C PRO A 89 4.85 5.49 1.60
N PHE A 90 4.55 5.57 2.89
CA PHE A 90 3.17 5.73 3.37
C PHE A 90 2.76 7.20 3.28
N ASP A 91 2.29 7.61 2.10
CA ASP A 91 1.82 8.97 1.83
C ASP A 91 0.33 9.19 2.14
N GLY A 92 -0.37 8.14 2.59
CA GLY A 92 -1.78 8.15 2.95
C GLY A 92 -2.75 8.08 1.77
N ARG A 93 -2.24 7.96 0.54
CA ARG A 93 -3.03 7.97 -0.70
C ARG A 93 -3.46 6.56 -1.15
N SER A 94 -3.95 5.75 -0.21
CA SER A 94 -4.67 4.49 -0.48
C SER A 94 -5.29 3.96 0.83
N ASP A 95 -6.05 2.88 0.77
CA ASP A 95 -6.87 2.35 1.86
C ASP A 95 -6.08 1.88 3.11
N TYR A 96 -4.75 1.83 3.06
CA TYR A 96 -3.93 1.59 4.27
C TYR A 96 -3.97 2.78 5.24
N GLY A 97 -4.23 4.00 4.75
CA GLY A 97 -4.18 5.24 5.52
C GLY A 97 -5.03 5.20 6.80
N PRO A 98 -6.33 4.85 6.72
CA PRO A 98 -7.19 4.72 7.90
C PRO A 98 -6.74 3.67 8.92
N PHE A 99 -6.06 2.61 8.48
CA PHE A 99 -5.52 1.57 9.38
C PHE A 99 -4.28 2.08 10.11
N ILE A 100 -3.35 2.71 9.38
CA ILE A 100 -2.15 3.32 9.96
C ILE A 100 -2.52 4.40 10.98
N ALA A 101 -3.51 5.24 10.68
CA ALA A 101 -4.00 6.28 11.59
C ALA A 101 -4.54 5.73 12.93
N LEU A 102 -4.89 4.43 12.98
CA LEU A 102 -5.34 3.74 14.19
C LEU A 102 -4.25 2.82 14.81
N GLY A 103 -3.01 2.96 14.34
CA GLY A 103 -1.87 2.15 14.79
C GLY A 103 -2.01 0.67 14.43
N ILE A 104 -2.72 0.35 13.35
CA ILE A 104 -2.75 -1.00 12.79
C ILE A 104 -1.60 -1.10 11.79
N PRO A 105 -0.68 -2.08 11.96
CA PRO A 105 0.40 -2.32 11.02
C PRO A 105 -0.15 -2.56 9.62
N ALA A 106 0.43 -1.88 8.64
CA ALA A 106 0.07 -2.04 7.24
C ALA A 106 1.29 -2.26 6.36
N GLY A 107 1.07 -2.81 5.17
CA GLY A 107 2.08 -2.96 4.13
C GLY A 107 1.44 -3.53 2.86
N GLY A 108 2.25 -3.88 1.88
CA GLY A 108 1.75 -4.20 0.54
C GLY A 108 2.75 -3.87 -0.56
N VAL A 109 2.29 -4.01 -1.80
CA VAL A 109 3.10 -3.82 -3.00
C VAL A 109 2.33 -3.03 -4.06
N SER A 110 3.08 -2.38 -4.96
CA SER A 110 2.55 -1.68 -6.13
C SER A 110 3.50 -1.87 -7.32
N SER A 111 2.98 -1.69 -8.53
CA SER A 111 3.76 -1.66 -9.77
C SER A 111 4.12 -0.24 -10.24
N GLY A 112 3.87 0.78 -9.41
CA GLY A 112 4.11 2.19 -9.72
C GLY A 112 2.93 2.81 -10.47
N VAL A 113 2.72 4.11 -10.30
CA VAL A 113 1.49 4.78 -10.74
C VAL A 113 1.82 5.93 -11.68
N ASP A 114 1.89 7.15 -11.14
CA ASP A 114 1.99 8.40 -11.88
C ASP A 114 3.40 9.00 -11.85
N GLU A 115 4.35 8.31 -11.22
CA GLU A 115 5.74 8.70 -11.23
C GLU A 115 6.40 8.40 -12.58
N ILE A 116 7.27 9.31 -13.03
CA ILE A 116 8.05 9.10 -14.25
C ILE A 116 9.10 8.04 -14.00
N LYS A 117 9.08 6.97 -14.80
CA LYS A 117 10.10 5.93 -14.79
C LYS A 117 11.43 6.52 -15.26
N THR A 118 12.46 6.40 -14.44
CA THR A 118 13.79 6.93 -14.73
C THR A 118 14.64 5.93 -15.52
N GLU A 119 15.74 6.38 -16.10
CA GLU A 119 16.74 5.48 -16.72
C GLU A 119 17.30 4.45 -15.72
N ALA A 120 17.42 4.83 -14.45
CA ALA A 120 17.84 3.91 -13.39
C ALA A 120 16.77 2.85 -13.10
N ASP A 121 15.48 3.20 -13.19
CA ASP A 121 14.39 2.24 -13.07
C ASP A 121 14.35 1.27 -14.26
N VAL A 122 14.59 1.78 -15.47
CA VAL A 122 14.71 0.93 -16.68
C VAL A 122 15.88 -0.04 -16.56
N ALA A 123 17.01 0.38 -15.98
CA ALA A 123 18.13 -0.52 -15.72
C ALA A 123 17.77 -1.67 -14.75
N LEU A 124 16.78 -1.48 -13.87
CA LEU A 124 16.32 -2.51 -12.91
C LEU A 124 15.20 -3.39 -13.50
N TRP A 125 14.27 -2.81 -14.24
CA TRP A 125 12.98 -3.44 -14.57
C TRP A 125 12.64 -3.43 -16.06
N GLY A 126 13.47 -2.82 -16.90
CA GLY A 126 13.18 -2.59 -18.31
C GLY A 126 12.05 -1.58 -18.52
N GLY A 127 11.39 -1.65 -19.66
CA GLY A 127 10.32 -0.72 -20.04
C GLY A 127 10.88 0.57 -20.67
N THR A 128 10.19 1.69 -20.46
CA THR A 128 10.49 2.97 -21.13
C THR A 128 10.69 4.08 -20.12
N ALA A 129 11.84 4.74 -20.17
CA ALA A 129 12.13 5.91 -19.35
C ALA A 129 11.42 7.15 -19.88
N GLY A 130 11.17 8.13 -19.00
CA GLY A 130 10.58 9.41 -19.37
C GLY A 130 9.06 9.41 -19.54
N ILE A 131 8.40 8.27 -19.34
CA ILE A 131 6.95 8.14 -19.21
C ILE A 131 6.60 7.57 -17.83
N THR A 132 5.35 7.70 -17.40
CA THR A 132 4.90 7.16 -16.11
C THR A 132 4.90 5.62 -16.09
N PHE A 133 4.83 5.03 -14.90
CA PHE A 133 4.62 3.59 -14.75
C PHE A 133 3.27 3.14 -15.33
N ASP A 134 2.25 3.97 -15.17
CA ASP A 134 0.95 3.85 -15.82
C ASP A 134 0.59 5.14 -16.57
N PRO A 135 0.73 5.17 -17.91
CA PRO A 135 0.33 6.31 -18.75
C PRO A 135 -1.18 6.54 -18.85
N CYS A 136 -1.99 5.57 -18.45
CA CYS A 136 -3.45 5.62 -18.50
C CYS A 136 -4.09 5.78 -17.11
N TYR A 137 -3.32 5.98 -16.05
CA TYR A 137 -3.84 6.23 -14.71
C TYR A 137 -4.89 7.35 -14.71
N HIS A 138 -6.10 7.04 -14.20
CA HIS A 138 -7.28 7.93 -14.21
C HIS A 138 -7.76 8.38 -15.60
N ALA A 139 -7.40 7.65 -16.66
CA ALA A 139 -7.82 7.93 -18.03
C ALA A 139 -8.74 6.82 -18.57
N ALA A 140 -9.50 7.15 -19.62
CA ALA A 140 -10.42 6.20 -20.26
C ALA A 140 -9.72 4.99 -20.90
N CYS A 141 -8.39 5.05 -21.10
CA CYS A 141 -7.60 3.95 -21.62
C CYS A 141 -7.14 2.97 -20.54
N ASP A 142 -7.45 3.20 -19.25
CA ASP A 142 -7.25 2.20 -18.20
C ASP A 142 -8.31 1.10 -18.30
N ASP A 143 -8.07 0.19 -19.25
CA ASP A 143 -8.90 -0.97 -19.55
C ASP A 143 -8.07 -2.27 -19.53
N LEU A 144 -8.66 -3.39 -19.99
CA LEU A 144 -7.98 -4.69 -19.99
C LEU A 144 -6.71 -4.75 -20.85
N SER A 145 -6.47 -3.76 -21.71
CA SER A 145 -5.24 -3.62 -22.50
C SER A 145 -4.15 -2.82 -21.77
N ASN A 146 -4.49 -2.09 -20.70
CA ASN A 146 -3.56 -1.29 -19.89
C ASN A 146 -2.92 -2.10 -18.75
N LEU A 147 -2.35 -3.25 -19.08
CA LEU A 147 -1.84 -4.20 -18.09
C LEU A 147 -0.60 -4.90 -18.59
N ASP A 148 0.43 -5.00 -17.74
CA ASP A 148 1.51 -5.98 -17.93
C ASP A 148 1.15 -7.30 -17.21
N PRO A 149 0.88 -8.40 -17.95
CA PRO A 149 0.46 -9.66 -17.33
C PRO A 149 1.55 -10.31 -16.47
N ALA A 150 2.83 -10.04 -16.74
CA ALA A 150 3.94 -10.62 -15.98
C ALA A 150 4.11 -9.92 -14.61
N ALA A 151 3.98 -8.58 -14.59
CA ALA A 151 3.94 -7.80 -13.36
C ALA A 151 2.74 -8.19 -12.49
N LEU A 152 1.54 -8.28 -13.09
CA LEU A 152 0.36 -8.74 -12.37
C LEU A 152 0.57 -10.13 -11.78
N ALA A 153 1.11 -11.08 -12.55
CA ALA A 153 1.36 -12.43 -12.09
C ALA A 153 2.43 -12.52 -10.99
N LEU A 154 3.49 -11.70 -11.06
CA LEU A 154 4.52 -11.65 -10.03
C LEU A 154 3.98 -11.06 -8.73
N ASN A 155 3.31 -9.91 -8.81
CA ASN A 155 2.72 -9.25 -7.65
C ASN A 155 1.60 -10.10 -7.02
N SER A 156 0.77 -10.76 -7.82
CA SER A 156 -0.24 -11.69 -7.30
C SER A 156 0.37 -12.86 -6.52
N ARG A 157 1.53 -13.37 -6.96
CA ARG A 157 2.29 -14.38 -6.20
C ARG A 157 2.86 -13.80 -4.90
N ALA A 158 3.33 -12.56 -4.91
CA ALA A 158 3.79 -11.86 -3.71
C ALA A 158 2.65 -11.71 -2.70
N VAL A 159 1.48 -11.25 -3.16
CA VAL A 159 0.24 -11.13 -2.37
C VAL A 159 -0.11 -12.46 -1.73
N ALA A 160 -0.16 -13.54 -2.51
CA ALA A 160 -0.50 -14.86 -2.02
C ALA A 160 0.51 -15.38 -1.00
N ALA A 161 1.82 -15.18 -1.25
CA ALA A 161 2.89 -15.62 -0.36
C ALA A 161 2.82 -14.89 1.00
N ALA A 162 2.72 -13.55 1.00
CA ALA A 162 2.63 -12.77 2.23
C ALA A 162 1.33 -13.05 3.00
N THR A 163 0.20 -13.15 2.30
CA THR A 163 -1.10 -13.47 2.90
C THR A 163 -1.05 -14.84 3.58
N LEU A 164 -0.54 -15.86 2.90
CA LEU A 164 -0.45 -17.21 3.47
C LEU A 164 0.54 -17.28 4.63
N HIS A 165 1.70 -16.62 4.51
CA HIS A 165 2.68 -16.55 5.58
C HIS A 165 2.03 -15.99 6.86
N HIS A 166 1.44 -14.81 6.78
CA HIS A 166 0.87 -14.15 7.95
C HIS A 166 -0.47 -14.71 8.42
N ALA A 167 -1.19 -15.46 7.58
CA ALA A 167 -2.34 -16.23 8.04
C ALA A 167 -1.94 -17.37 9.00
N ASN A 168 -0.71 -17.87 8.89
CA ASN A 168 -0.19 -18.95 9.72
C ASN A 168 0.75 -18.47 10.82
N ASP A 169 1.43 -17.34 10.65
CA ASP A 169 2.41 -16.82 11.58
C ASP A 169 2.37 -15.29 11.70
N LEU A 170 2.09 -14.82 12.92
CA LEU A 170 2.07 -13.39 13.27
C LEU A 170 3.30 -12.98 14.08
N GLN A 171 4.36 -13.80 14.14
CA GLN A 171 5.59 -13.45 14.83
C GLN A 171 6.15 -12.11 14.33
N GLY A 172 6.44 -11.21 15.25
CA GLY A 172 6.91 -9.85 14.93
C GLY A 172 5.78 -8.85 14.63
N ILE A 173 4.58 -9.31 14.26
CA ILE A 173 3.38 -8.47 14.16
C ILE A 173 2.80 -8.29 15.57
N LEU A 174 3.51 -7.52 16.40
CA LEU A 174 3.08 -7.19 17.76
C LEU A 174 2.43 -5.81 17.77
N ARG A 175 1.11 -5.75 18.00
CA ARG A 175 0.51 -4.47 18.39
C ARG A 175 1.03 -4.09 19.77
N ALA A 176 1.57 -2.88 19.90
CA ALA A 176 1.58 -2.23 21.20
C ALA A 176 0.11 -2.20 21.68
N ALA A 177 -0.14 -2.65 22.91
CA ALA A 177 -1.45 -2.46 23.52
C ALA A 177 -1.81 -0.96 23.41
N PRO A 178 -3.06 -0.59 23.07
CA PRO A 178 -3.44 0.80 23.09
C PRO A 178 -3.08 1.36 24.47
N ALA A 179 -2.39 2.50 24.53
CA ALA A 179 -2.08 3.15 25.80
C ALA A 179 -3.38 3.24 26.62
N ASP A 180 -3.32 2.76 27.88
CA ASP A 180 -4.44 2.72 28.81
C ASP A 180 -5.01 4.14 29.00
N GLY A 181 -5.99 4.49 28.18
CA GLY A 181 -6.52 5.85 28.10
C GLY A 181 -7.46 6.10 26.92
N ALA A 182 -7.33 5.37 25.81
CA ALA A 182 -8.18 5.52 24.63
C ALA A 182 -9.54 4.76 24.72
N ARG A 183 -10.10 4.61 25.93
CA ARG A 183 -11.47 4.13 26.11
C ARG A 183 -12.43 5.33 26.04
N ARG A 184 -13.31 5.31 25.02
CA ARG A 184 -14.41 6.27 24.78
C ARG A 184 -13.98 7.72 24.48
N SER A 185 -13.27 7.91 23.39
CA SER A 185 -13.33 9.16 22.64
C SER A 185 -13.90 8.83 21.27
N THR A 186 -14.86 9.61 20.78
CA THR A 186 -15.27 9.59 19.38
C THR A 186 -14.01 9.68 18.54
N ARG A 187 -13.61 8.57 17.89
CA ARG A 187 -12.47 8.58 16.99
C ARG A 187 -12.73 9.68 15.97
N ALA A 188 -11.78 10.60 15.83
CA ALA A 188 -11.84 11.56 14.74
C ALA A 188 -11.96 10.78 13.44
N ALA A 189 -12.80 11.26 12.52
CA ALA A 189 -12.85 10.72 11.18
C ALA A 189 -11.45 10.79 10.57
N TYR A 190 -11.07 9.77 9.81
CA TYR A 190 -9.82 9.81 9.06
C TYR A 190 -9.86 11.01 8.10
N THR A 191 -8.81 11.81 8.12
CA THR A 191 -8.63 12.91 7.17
C THR A 191 -7.63 12.46 6.13
N PRO A 192 -8.05 12.20 4.87
CA PRO A 192 -7.10 11.89 3.81
C PRO A 192 -6.17 13.09 3.54
N PRO A 193 -5.00 12.85 2.93
CA PRO A 193 -4.15 13.91 2.41
C PRO A 193 -4.95 14.89 1.54
N ALA A 194 -4.57 16.17 1.57
CA ALA A 194 -5.28 17.22 0.85
C ALA A 194 -5.26 17.04 -0.68
N ASP A 195 -4.28 16.31 -1.22
CA ASP A 195 -4.18 16.00 -2.64
C ASP A 195 -4.08 14.48 -2.87
N MET A 196 -5.24 13.86 -3.04
CA MET A 196 -5.39 12.46 -3.48
C MET A 196 -5.29 12.32 -5.00
N ARG A 197 -5.28 13.43 -5.75
CA ARG A 197 -5.35 13.40 -7.21
C ARG A 197 -4.03 12.95 -7.83
N PRO A 198 -4.06 12.40 -9.06
CA PRO A 198 -2.85 12.08 -9.79
C PRO A 198 -1.87 13.26 -9.82
N ARG A 199 -0.63 13.02 -9.41
CA ARG A 199 0.46 14.01 -9.34
C ARG A 199 0.78 14.63 -10.70
N HIS A 200 0.45 13.94 -11.78
CA HIS A 200 0.65 14.43 -13.14
C HIS A 200 -0.43 15.44 -13.60
N LEU A 201 -1.54 15.57 -12.86
CA LEU A 201 -2.58 16.57 -13.14
C LEU A 201 -2.27 17.92 -12.46
N PRO A 202 -2.62 19.06 -13.09
CA PRO A 202 -2.47 20.37 -12.46
C PRO A 202 -3.21 20.47 -11.12
N ALA A 203 -2.66 21.23 -10.16
CA ALA A 203 -3.38 21.59 -8.94
C ALA A 203 -4.74 22.23 -9.26
N LEU A 204 -5.81 21.82 -8.57
CA LEU A 204 -7.09 22.55 -8.65
C LEU A 204 -6.84 23.98 -8.15
N ARG A 205 -7.25 24.97 -8.94
CA ARG A 205 -7.18 26.39 -8.59
C ARG A 205 -8.33 26.77 -7.67
#